data_AF-A0A645I6Q9-F1
#
_entry.id   AF-A0A645I6Q9-F1
#
_cell.length_a   1.000
_cell.length_b   1.000
_cell.length_c   1.000
_cell.angle_alpha   90.00
_cell.angle_beta   90.00
_cell.angle_gamma   90.00
#
_symmetry.space_group_name_H-M   'P 1'
#
loop_
_entity.id
_entity.type
_entity.pdbx_description
1 polymer ?
#
loop_
_entity_poly.entity_id
_entity_poly.type
_entity_poly.pdbx_seq_one_letter_code
_entity_poly.pdbx_strand_id
1 'polypeptide(L)' 'MTQKERETPKIINGSRRQRIARGSGTTIQDVNRLLKQFEDLQKIMKSVALGKKSKILQNLQKMGVKY' A
#
# COMPACT_ATOMS: atom_id res chain seq x y z
N MET A 1 -9.94 -9.39 -8.96
CA MET A 1 -9.09 -10.11 -7.97
C MET A 1 -9.89 -11.26 -7.38
N THR A 2 -9.24 -12.34 -6.98
CA THR A 2 -9.84 -13.44 -6.20
C THR A 2 -9.75 -13.13 -4.70
N GLN A 3 -10.51 -13.85 -3.86
CA GLN A 3 -10.47 -13.69 -2.41
C GLN A 3 -9.05 -13.84 -1.84
N LYS A 4 -8.35 -14.92 -2.25
CA LYS A 4 -6.97 -15.21 -1.85
C LYS A 4 -5.99 -14.08 -2.21
N GLU A 5 -6.20 -13.41 -3.34
CA GLU A 5 -5.35 -12.28 -3.77
C GLU A 5 -5.59 -11.02 -2.93
N ARG A 6 -6.82 -10.80 -2.45
CA ARG A 6 -7.13 -9.68 -1.54
C ARG A 6 -6.54 -9.91 -0.15
N GLU A 7 -6.63 -11.14 0.35
CA GLU A 7 -6.07 -11.53 1.65
C GLU A 7 -4.54 -11.54 1.64
N THR A 8 -3.93 -11.97 0.52
CA THR A 8 -2.47 -12.06 0.39
C THR A 8 -1.97 -11.37 -0.89
N PRO A 9 -1.89 -10.02 -0.92
CA PRO A 9 -1.51 -9.28 -2.13
C PRO A 9 -0.11 -9.59 -2.67
N LYS A 10 0.78 -10.14 -1.84
CA LYS A 10 2.13 -10.56 -2.24
C LYS A 10 2.16 -11.65 -3.33
N ILE A 11 1.08 -12.42 -3.50
CA ILE A 11 1.01 -13.48 -4.53
C ILE A 11 0.69 -12.90 -5.93
N ILE A 12 0.36 -11.61 -6.03
CA ILE A 12 -0.06 -10.96 -7.26
C ILE A 12 1.16 -10.69 -8.16
N ASN A 13 1.48 -11.67 -9.00
CA ASN A 13 2.51 -11.59 -10.03
C ASN A 13 2.01 -10.93 -11.34
N GLY A 14 2.87 -10.84 -12.36
CA GLY A 14 2.55 -10.18 -13.64
C GLY A 14 1.31 -10.73 -14.36
N SER A 15 1.18 -12.05 -14.44
CA SER A 15 0.01 -12.71 -15.05
C SER A 15 -1.29 -12.38 -14.29
N ARG A 16 -1.26 -12.41 -12.95
CA ARG A 16 -2.42 -12.01 -12.12
C ARG A 16 -2.77 -10.55 -12.31
N ARG A 17 -1.78 -9.64 -12.39
CA ARG A 17 -2.02 -8.22 -12.67
C ARG A 17 -2.69 -8.01 -14.02
N GLN A 18 -2.26 -8.72 -15.05
CA GLN A 18 -2.88 -8.66 -16.38
C GLN A 18 -4.33 -9.16 -16.34
N ARG A 19 -4.61 -10.26 -15.64
CA ARG A 19 -5.99 -10.77 -15.47
C ARG A 19 -6.87 -9.79 -14.69
N ILE A 20 -6.33 -9.16 -13.65
CA ILE A 20 -7.06 -8.15 -12.86
C ILE A 20 -7.40 -6.96 -13.75
N ALA A 21 -6.39 -6.38 -14.41
CA ALA A 21 -6.55 -5.23 -15.31
C ALA A 21 -7.62 -5.49 -16.38
N ARG A 22 -7.54 -6.64 -17.07
CA ARG A 22 -8.55 -7.05 -18.07
C ARG A 22 -9.94 -7.20 -17.46
N GLY A 23 -10.05 -7.85 -16.29
CA GLY A 23 -11.33 -8.09 -15.63
C GLY A 23 -11.99 -6.84 -15.03
N SER A 24 -11.20 -5.80 -14.70
CA SER A 24 -11.70 -4.53 -14.18
C SER A 24 -11.81 -3.42 -15.22
N GLY A 25 -11.40 -3.65 -16.47
CA GLY A 25 -11.37 -2.62 -17.50
C GLY A 25 -10.34 -1.51 -17.25
N THR A 26 -9.25 -1.82 -16.54
CA THR A 26 -8.19 -0.86 -16.19
C THR A 26 -6.84 -1.27 -16.80
N THR A 27 -5.81 -0.44 -16.69
CA THR A 27 -4.47 -0.79 -17.15
C THR A 27 -3.68 -1.57 -16.10
N ILE A 28 -2.58 -2.21 -16.50
CA ILE A 28 -1.65 -2.89 -15.56
C ILE A 28 -0.99 -1.85 -14.63
N GLN A 29 -0.75 -0.64 -15.14
CA GLN A 29 -0.17 0.47 -14.43
C GLN A 29 -1.09 0.93 -13.29
N ASP A 30 -2.40 1.01 -13.52
CA ASP A 30 -3.38 1.32 -12.49
C ASP A 30 -3.38 0.27 -11.38
N VAL A 31 -3.30 -1.01 -11.76
CA VAL A 31 -3.20 -2.12 -10.78
C VAL A 31 -1.91 -2.02 -9.97
N ASN A 32 -0.78 -1.69 -10.60
CA ASN A 32 0.48 -1.47 -9.88
C ASN A 32 0.39 -0.30 -8.89
N ARG A 33 -0.21 0.81 -9.31
CA ARG A 33 -0.42 1.99 -8.46
C ARG A 33 -1.28 1.65 -7.25
N LEU A 34 -2.37 0.92 -7.46
CA LEU A 34 -3.25 0.46 -6.38
C LEU A 34 -2.51 -0.43 -5.37
N LEU A 35 -1.77 -1.43 -5.86
CA LEU A 35 -1.00 -2.33 -5.01
C LEU A 35 0.05 -1.57 -4.19
N LYS A 36 0.68 -0.57 -4.80
CA LYS A 36 1.67 0.28 -4.12
C LYS A 36 1.04 1.13 -3.02
N GLN A 37 -0.07 1.82 -3.32
CA GLN A 37 -0.81 2.61 -2.34
C GLN A 37 -1.26 1.76 -1.16
N PHE A 38 -1.76 0.55 -1.43
CA PHE A 38 -2.15 -0.39 -0.39
C PHE A 38 -0.97 -0.83 0.48
N GLU A 39 0.19 -1.13 -0.11
CA GLU A 39 1.41 -1.47 0.63
C GLU A 39 1.85 -0.33 1.58
N ASP A 40 1.78 0.91 1.12
CA ASP A 40 2.16 2.07 1.92
C ASP A 40 1.16 2.31 3.06
N LEU A 41 -0.14 2.14 2.81
CA LEU A 41 -1.16 2.17 3.87
C LEU A 41 -0.96 1.03 4.89
N GLN A 42 -0.63 -0.18 4.44
CA GLN A 42 -0.31 -1.28 5.36
C GLN A 42 0.88 -0.97 6.27
N LYS A 43 1.92 -0.30 5.75
CA LYS A 43 3.06 0.13 6.57
C LYS A 43 2.65 1.15 7.63
N ILE A 44 1.78 2.09 7.26
CA ILE A 44 1.24 3.08 8.20
C ILE A 44 0.42 2.36 9.30
N MET A 45 -0.54 1.53 8.91
CA MET A 45 -1.39 0.78 9.85
C MET A 45 -0.56 -0.09 10.81
N LYS A 46 0.46 -0.79 10.29
CA LYS A 46 1.38 -1.58 11.11
C LYS A 46 2.19 -0.71 12.08
N SER A 47 2.63 0.47 11.65
CA SER A 47 3.39 1.39 12.50
C SER A 47 2.52 1.95 13.62
N VAL A 48 1.26 2.29 13.32
CA VAL A 48 0.26 2.74 14.29
C VAL A 48 -0.07 1.62 15.29
N ALA A 49 -0.33 0.40 14.81
CA ALA A 49 -0.68 -0.74 15.65
C ALA A 49 0.44 -1.13 16.62
N LEU A 50 1.71 -0.93 16.25
CA LEU A 50 2.87 -1.20 17.12
C LEU A 50 3.10 -0.10 18.17
N GLY A 51 2.21 0.89 18.31
CA GLY A 51 2.35 1.99 19.27
C GLY A 51 3.58 2.87 19.00
N LYS A 52 4.25 2.67 17.86
CA LYS A 52 5.35 3.52 17.42
C LYS A 52 4.70 4.83 17.01
N LYS A 53 4.67 5.81 17.93
CA LYS A 53 4.43 7.23 17.60
C LYS A 53 5.20 7.49 16.32
N SER A 54 4.45 7.63 15.22
CA SER A 54 4.95 7.35 13.89
C SER A 54 6.32 7.97 13.69
N LYS A 55 7.29 7.24 13.12
CA LYS A 55 8.56 7.87 12.70
C LYS A 55 8.30 9.13 11.86
N ILE A 56 7.14 9.22 11.21
CA ILE A 56 6.63 10.42 10.54
C ILE A 56 6.38 11.57 11.54
N LEU A 57 5.71 11.33 12.67
CA LEU A 57 5.52 12.31 13.75
C LEU A 57 6.86 12.73 14.39
N GLN A 58 7.78 11.78 14.59
CA GLN A 58 9.12 12.06 15.12
C GLN A 58 9.97 12.87 14.13
N ASN A 59 9.87 12.59 12.83
CA ASN A 59 10.55 13.34 11.78
C ASN A 59 9.92 14.73 11.59
N LEU A 60 8.61 14.88 11.79
CA LEU A 60 7.92 16.18 11.82
C LEU A 60 8.33 17.02 13.05
N GLN A 61 8.47 16.42 14.23
CA GLN A 61 9.01 17.12 15.40
C GLN A 61 10.48 17.55 15.21
N LYS A 62 11.29 16.75 14.51
CA LYS A 62 12.68 17.09 14.17
C LYS A 62 12.82 18.17 13.08
N MET A 63 11.77 18.42 12.31
CA MET A 63 11.74 19.43 11.25
C MET A 63 11.39 20.85 11.72
N GLY A 64 11.29 21.09 13.04
CA GLY A 64 11.30 22.44 13.61
C GLY A 64 10.17 23.34 13.11
N VAL A 65 8.97 23.17 13.68
CA VAL A 65 8.04 24.31 13.78
C VAL A 65 8.66 25.27 14.80
N LYS A 66 9.59 26.11 14.34
CA LYS A 66 9.85 27.40 14.97
C LYS A 66 8.60 28.24 14.72
N TYR A 67 7.81 28.46 15.78
CA TYR A 67 6.94 29.64 15.83
C TYR A 67 7.81 30.89 15.94
#